data_AF-B6B4E5-F1
#
_entry.id   AF-B6B4E5-F1
#
_cell.length_a   1.000
_cell.length_b   1.000
_cell.length_c   1.000
_cell.angle_alpha   90.00
_cell.angle_beta   90.00
_cell.angle_gamma   90.00
#
_symmetry.space_group_name_H-M   'P 1'
#
loop_
_entity.id
_entity.type
_entity.pdbx_description
1 polymer ?
#
loop_
_entity_poly.entity_id
_entity_poly.type
_entity_poly.pdbx_seq_one_letter_code
_entity_poly.pdbx_strand_id
1 'polypeptide(L)' 'MKTRTRVVVIGGGIAGYSTLYHLTQEGWSDVVLIERDELTSGTTWHSAAQVTNFGMNQTMVGRS' A
#
# COMPACT_ATOMS: atom_id res chain seq x y z
N MET A 1 6.08 -15.87 -15.73
CA MET A 1 6.08 -15.33 -14.35
C MET A 1 7.50 -15.23 -13.83
N LYS A 2 7.82 -14.16 -13.10
CA LYS A 2 9.09 -14.10 -12.34
C LYS A 2 9.03 -15.09 -11.19
N THR A 3 10.12 -15.83 -10.96
CA THR A 3 10.24 -16.80 -9.86
C THR A 3 10.97 -16.23 -8.65
N ARG A 4 11.59 -15.06 -8.80
CA ARG A 4 12.24 -14.28 -7.74
C ARG A 4 11.90 -12.81 -7.94
N THR A 5 11.73 -12.10 -6.84
CA THR A 5 11.52 -10.65 -6.83
C THR A 5 12.09 -10.10 -5.53
N ARG A 6 12.46 -8.81 -5.51
CA ARG A 6 12.95 -8.14 -4.30
C ARG A 6 11.87 -7.99 -3.22
N VAL A 7 10.64 -7.67 -3.62
CA VAL A 7 9.50 -7.49 -2.69
C VAL A 7 8.22 -8.07 -3.30
N VAL A 8 7.46 -8.81 -2.49
CA VAL A 8 6.10 -9.25 -2.81
C VAL A 8 5.12 -8.58 -1.85
N VAL A 9 4.15 -7.85 -2.39
CA VAL A 9 2.99 -7.34 -1.63
C VAL A 9 1.83 -8.32 -1.80
N ILE A 10 1.31 -8.84 -0.70
CA ILE A 10 0.19 -9.81 -0.71
C ILE A 10 -1.08 -9.07 -0.29
N GLY A 11 -2.07 -9.05 -1.17
CA GLY A 11 -3.35 -8.34 -1.01
C GLY A 11 -3.41 -7.05 -1.84
N GLY A 12 -4.37 -7.01 -2.76
CA GLY A 12 -4.72 -5.93 -3.68
C GLY A 12 -5.82 -5.00 -3.18
N GLY A 13 -6.02 -4.91 -1.86
CA GLY A 13 -6.82 -3.86 -1.24
C GLY A 13 -6.07 -2.52 -1.21
N ILE A 14 -6.74 -1.46 -0.72
CA ILE A 14 -6.19 -0.09 -0.74
C ILE A 14 -4.82 0.03 -0.05
N ALA A 15 -4.61 -0.69 1.06
CA ALA A 15 -3.34 -0.68 1.77
C ALA A 15 -2.21 -1.30 0.93
N GLY A 16 -2.42 -2.50 0.38
CA GLY A 16 -1.39 -3.18 -0.41
C GLY A 16 -1.09 -2.47 -1.74
N TYR A 17 -2.11 -1.95 -2.42
CA TYR A 17 -1.90 -1.17 -3.64
C TYR A 17 -1.18 0.16 -3.35
N SER A 18 -1.51 0.82 -2.23
CA SER A 18 -0.79 2.01 -1.77
C SER A 18 0.68 1.70 -1.45
N THR A 19 0.97 0.59 -0.76
CA THR A 19 2.34 0.14 -0.49
C THR A 19 3.12 -0.08 -1.79
N LEU A 20 2.54 -0.80 -2.76
CA LEU A 20 3.16 -1.01 -4.08
C LEU A 20 3.47 0.34 -4.75
N TYR A 21 2.49 1.24 -4.80
CA TYR A 21 2.63 2.55 -5.43
C TYR A 21 3.77 3.36 -4.81
N HIS A 22 3.80 3.52 -3.48
CA HIS A 22 4.84 4.29 -2.81
C HIS A 22 6.22 3.65 -2.96
N LEU A 23 6.33 2.32 -2.91
CA LEU A 23 7.61 1.65 -3.22
C LEU A 23 8.11 2.02 -4.62
N THR A 24 7.24 2.00 -5.63
CA THR A 24 7.62 2.39 -6.99
C THR A 24 7.98 3.88 -7.11
N GLN A 25 7.31 4.77 -6.36
CA GLN A 25 7.67 6.19 -6.32
C GLN A 25 9.03 6.45 -5.67
N GLU A 26 9.36 5.70 -4.61
CA GLU A 26 10.66 5.73 -3.93
C GLU A 26 11.78 5.02 -4.73
N GLY A 27 11.54 4.73 -6.01
CA GLY A 27 12.53 4.17 -6.92
C GLY A 27 12.78 2.67 -6.76
N TRP A 28 11.95 1.95 -5.99
CA TRP A 28 12.07 0.50 -5.93
C TRP A 28 11.62 -0.11 -7.25
N SER A 29 12.54 -0.85 -7.86
CA SER A 29 12.27 -1.75 -8.98
C SER A 29 12.15 -3.19 -8.47
N ASP A 30 11.49 -4.04 -9.27
CA ASP A 30 11.31 -5.46 -8.95
C ASP A 30 10.42 -5.73 -7.72
N VAL A 31 9.27 -5.06 -7.70
CA VAL A 31 8.17 -5.26 -6.73
C VAL A 31 6.98 -5.89 -7.45
N VAL A 32 6.38 -6.91 -6.85
CA VAL A 32 5.21 -7.62 -7.39
C VAL A 32 4.06 -7.55 -6.38
N LEU A 33 2.84 -7.34 -6.85
CA LEU A 33 1.62 -7.48 -6.05
C LEU A 33 0.88 -8.76 -6.47
N ILE A 34 0.42 -9.52 -5.49
CA ILE A 34 -0.40 -10.72 -5.70
C ILE A 34 -1.73 -10.54 -4.95
N GLU A 35 -2.83 -10.71 -5.68
CA GLU A 35 -4.19 -10.75 -5.16
C GLU A 35 -4.78 -12.13 -5.48
N ARG A 36 -5.66 -12.63 -4.61
CA ARG A 36 -6.35 -13.91 -4.78
C ARG A 36 -7.34 -13.85 -5.95
N ASP A 37 -8.13 -12.78 -6.00
CA ASP A 37 -9.22 -12.59 -6.95
C ASP A 37 -8.99 -11.30 -7.75
N GLU A 38 -9.98 -10.38 -7.77
CA GLU A 38 -9.85 -9.06 -8.39
C GLU A 38 -9.31 -8.02 -7.40
N LEU A 39 -8.65 -6.99 -7.93
CA LEU A 39 -8.22 -5.85 -7.11
C LEU A 39 -9.41 -5.27 -6.35
N THR A 40 -9.19 -4.84 -5.11
CA THR A 40 -10.18 -4.24 -4.20
C THR A 40 -11.32 -5.15 -3.72
N SER A 41 -11.43 -6.39 -4.22
CA SER A 41 -12.56 -7.33 -3.95
C SER A 41 -12.81 -7.67 -2.47
N GLY A 42 -11.83 -7.45 -1.59
CA GLY A 42 -11.97 -7.61 -0.14
C GLY A 42 -12.73 -6.47 0.55
N THR A 43 -12.23 -6.03 1.71
CA THR A 43 -12.87 -4.97 2.52
C THR A 43 -12.89 -3.60 1.86
N THR A 44 -12.04 -3.39 0.85
CA THR A 44 -11.94 -2.09 0.15
C THR A 44 -13.19 -1.82 -0.67
N TRP A 45 -13.69 -2.79 -1.44
CA TRP A 45 -14.89 -2.65 -2.26
C TRP A 45 -16.14 -2.26 -1.44
N HIS A 46 -16.31 -2.89 -0.28
CA HIS A 46 -17.47 -2.66 0.59
C HIS A 46 -17.31 -1.45 1.53
N SER A 47 -16.19 -0.72 1.46
CA SER A 47 -15.88 0.36 2.39
C SER A 47 -16.73 1.60 2.11
N ALA A 48 -17.16 2.30 3.16
CA ALA A 48 -17.73 3.64 3.06
C ALA A 48 -16.68 4.72 2.71
N ALA A 49 -15.39 4.35 2.67
CA ALA A 49 -14.25 5.21 2.35
C ALA A 49 -14.16 6.49 3.20
N GLN A 50 -14.64 6.44 4.45
CA GLN A 50 -14.55 7.58 5.35
C GLN A 50 -13.08 7.83 5.75
N VAL A 51 -12.58 9.01 5.40
CA VAL A 51 -11.24 9.47 5.78
C VAL A 51 -11.38 10.59 6.80
N THR A 52 -11.17 10.26 8.08
CA THR A 52 -11.23 11.21 9.19
C THR A 52 -9.88 11.30 9.86
N ASN A 53 -9.34 12.51 9.98
CA ASN A 53 -8.11 12.77 10.72
C ASN A 53 -8.43 12.98 12.22
N PHE A 54 -8.76 11.90 12.93
CA PHE A 54 -8.92 11.94 14.39
C PHE A 54 -7.52 11.94 15.05
N GLY A 55 -6.91 13.13 15.11
CA GLY A 55 -5.65 13.38 15.79
C GLY A 55 -4.71 14.28 14.99
N MET A 56 -4.74 15.59 15.23
CA MET A 56 -3.74 16.51 14.68
C MET A 56 -2.69 16.85 15.73
N ASN A 57 -1.47 16.30 15.58
CA ASN A 57 -0.21 17.04 15.45
C ASN A 57 1.01 16.10 15.58
N GLN A 58 1.55 15.60 14.46
CA GLN A 58 2.92 15.07 14.46
C GLN A 58 3.89 16.26 14.31
N THR A 59 4.18 16.93 15.43
CA THR A 59 5.30 17.88 15.46
C THR A 59 6.59 17.05 15.34
N MET A 60 7.15 17.00 14.14
CA MET A 60 8.50 16.49 13.93
C MET A 60 9.48 17.51 14.50
N VAL A 61 9.95 17.30 15.73
CA VAL A 61 11.11 18.02 16.27
C VAL A 61 12.34 17.41 15.62
N GLY A 62 12.76 17.97 14.49
CA GLY A 62 14.04 17.65 13.87
C GLY A 62 15.15 17.89 14.88
N ARG A 63 15.92 16.86 15.19
CA ARG A 63 17.21 16.99 15.89
C ARG A 63 18.31 17.19 14.85
N SER A 64 19.14 18.20 15.13
CA SER A 64 20.44 18.62 14.58
C SER A 64 20.98 17.87 13.35
#